data_AF-A0A0C3DNF5-F1
#
_entry.id   AF-A0A0C3DNF5-F1
#
_cell.length_a   1.000
_cell.length_b   1.000
_cell.length_c   1.000
_cell.angle_alpha   90.00
_cell.angle_beta   90.00
_cell.angle_gamma   90.00
#
_symmetry.space_group_name_H-M   'P 1'
#
loop_
_entity.id
_entity.type
_entity.pdbx_description
1 polymer ?
#
loop_
_entity_poly.entity_id
_entity_poly.type
_entity_poly.pdbx_seq_one_letter_code
_entity_poly.pdbx_strand_id
1 'polypeptide(L)'
;MLPSKLRQWTSLAILAIGLAPMRPLWASAQQSTVVCLSDFAWMNNSIGQDPCLVAAFVLGACTGGQFLVPSLDSGFTYGGPFISMATPCECNTITYNLMAACSICQNRAYITWSSWSTNCSMTYPGVYPEDIPSGTAIPHWAYQDVTVCHISCYHSFGVQTVIENR
;
A
#
# COMPACT_ATOMS: atom_id res chain seq x y z
N MET A 1 -9.43 -61.53 46.41
CA MET A 1 -8.73 -60.25 46.66
C MET A 1 -7.47 -60.24 45.78
N LEU A 2 -7.45 -59.38 44.74
CA LEU A 2 -6.30 -59.15 43.83
C LEU A 2 -5.47 -57.96 44.38
N PRO A 3 -4.16 -57.83 44.08
CA PRO A 3 -3.75 -57.10 42.86
C PRO A 3 -2.45 -57.63 42.20
N SER A 4 -2.47 -57.88 40.88
CA SER A 4 -1.90 -57.06 39.79
C SER A 4 -0.39 -56.81 39.81
N LYS A 5 0.35 -57.45 38.89
CA LYS A 5 1.55 -56.86 38.29
C LYS A 5 1.40 -56.84 36.77
N LEU A 6 1.18 -55.62 36.29
CA LEU A 6 1.00 -55.24 34.91
C LEU A 6 2.26 -55.55 34.09
N ARG A 7 1.97 -56.15 32.95
CA ARG A 7 2.78 -56.46 31.79
C ARG A 7 3.63 -55.26 31.36
N GLN A 8 4.93 -55.45 31.37
CA GLN A 8 5.97 -54.54 30.92
C GLN A 8 5.89 -54.34 29.39
N TRP A 9 5.50 -53.14 28.95
CA TRP A 9 5.53 -52.71 27.54
C TRP A 9 6.22 -51.36 27.47
N THR A 10 7.56 -51.36 27.38
CA THR A 10 8.34 -50.17 27.04
C THR A 10 8.41 -50.05 25.53
N SER A 11 7.46 -49.33 24.93
CA SER A 11 7.57 -48.88 23.54
C SER A 11 8.26 -47.53 23.50
N LEU A 12 9.54 -47.52 23.14
CA LEU A 12 10.26 -46.30 22.76
C LEU A 12 9.79 -45.92 21.34
N ALA A 13 8.84 -44.98 21.24
CA ALA A 13 8.51 -44.35 19.97
C ALA A 13 9.53 -43.23 19.71
N ILE A 14 10.47 -43.45 18.80
CA ILE A 14 11.41 -42.43 18.31
C ILE A 14 10.61 -41.53 17.36
N LEU A 15 10.31 -40.31 17.79
CA LEU A 15 9.70 -39.29 16.94
C LEU A 15 10.78 -38.70 16.02
N ALA A 16 10.87 -39.20 14.79
CA ALA A 16 11.70 -38.58 13.76
C ALA A 16 11.03 -37.27 13.31
N ILE A 17 11.51 -36.14 13.84
CA ILE A 17 11.09 -34.81 13.38
C ILE A 17 11.70 -34.62 11.99
N GLY A 18 10.87 -34.76 10.95
CA GLY A 18 11.28 -34.50 9.57
C GLY A 18 11.71 -33.04 9.41
N LEU A 19 12.99 -32.82 9.06
CA LEU A 19 13.49 -31.53 8.58
C LEU A 19 12.94 -31.31 7.16
N ALA A 20 11.73 -30.76 7.07
CA ALA A 20 11.27 -30.16 5.82
C ALA A 20 12.15 -28.92 5.55
N PRO A 21 12.77 -28.77 4.38
CA PRO A 21 13.45 -27.53 4.03
C PRO A 21 12.39 -26.43 3.99
N MET A 22 12.44 -25.52 4.97
CA MET A 22 11.68 -24.28 4.91
C MET A 22 12.17 -23.55 3.66
N ARG A 23 11.36 -23.57 2.60
CA ARG A 23 11.59 -22.71 1.45
C ARG A 23 11.59 -21.28 2.00
N PRO A 24 12.67 -20.51 1.84
CA PRO A 24 12.62 -19.11 2.22
C PRO A 24 11.50 -18.50 1.37
N LEU A 25 10.42 -18.09 2.03
CA LEU A 25 9.45 -17.20 1.41
C LEU A 25 10.26 -15.94 1.08
N TRP A 26 10.58 -15.76 -0.19
CA TRP A 26 11.13 -14.51 -0.68
C TRP A 26 10.04 -13.47 -0.45
N ALA A 27 10.12 -12.79 0.68
CA ALA A 27 9.40 -11.54 0.90
C ALA A 27 10.00 -10.54 -0.09
N SER A 28 9.39 -10.40 -1.26
CA SER A 28 9.64 -9.22 -2.09
C SER A 28 9.16 -8.02 -1.29
N ALA A 29 10.07 -7.30 -0.65
CA ALA A 29 9.75 -6.00 -0.09
C ALA A 29 9.43 -5.06 -1.25
N GLN A 30 8.25 -4.43 -1.27
CA GLN A 30 8.03 -3.30 -2.16
C GLN A 30 8.96 -2.17 -1.76
N GLN A 31 9.50 -1.47 -2.76
CA GLN A 31 10.57 -0.51 -2.56
C GLN A 31 10.08 0.89 -2.89
N SER A 32 10.28 1.79 -1.94
CA SER A 32 10.20 3.24 -2.14
C SER A 32 11.54 3.81 -1.72
N THR A 33 12.12 4.69 -2.53
CA THR A 33 13.33 5.44 -2.14
C THR A 33 12.97 6.74 -1.42
N VAL A 34 11.68 6.95 -1.15
CA VAL A 34 11.16 8.17 -0.55
C VAL A 34 11.28 8.10 0.96
N VAL A 35 11.74 9.21 1.55
CA VAL A 35 11.57 9.50 2.97
C VAL A 35 10.68 10.73 3.06
N CYS A 36 9.48 10.56 3.61
CA CYS A 36 8.55 11.67 3.80
C CYS A 36 9.04 12.62 4.91
N LEU A 37 8.73 13.91 4.78
CA LEU A 37 8.98 14.89 5.84
C LEU A 37 8.12 14.55 7.08
N SER A 38 8.67 14.79 8.27
CA SER A 38 8.04 14.43 9.55
C SER A 38 6.64 15.02 9.73
N ASP A 39 6.39 16.19 9.16
CA ASP A 39 5.10 16.89 9.24
C ASP A 39 3.96 16.12 8.58
N PHE A 40 4.28 15.15 7.72
CA PHE A 40 3.34 14.30 7.01
C PHE A 40 3.20 12.89 7.62
N ALA A 41 3.72 12.65 8.83
CA ALA A 41 3.61 11.35 9.50
C ALA A 41 2.15 10.91 9.74
N TRP A 42 1.20 11.85 9.77
CA TRP A 42 -0.24 11.56 9.85
C TRP A 42 -0.77 10.80 8.63
N MET A 43 -0.07 10.83 7.49
CA MET A 43 -0.43 10.08 6.29
C MET A 43 -0.06 8.60 6.37
N ASN A 44 0.78 8.21 7.33
CA ASN A 44 1.22 6.83 7.46
C ASN A 44 0.03 5.91 7.72
N ASN A 45 0.11 4.68 7.20
CA ASN A 45 -0.89 3.67 7.49
C ASN A 45 -0.79 3.14 8.94
N SER A 46 -1.69 2.22 9.30
CA SER A 46 -1.79 1.64 10.64
C SER A 46 -0.55 0.85 11.11
N ILE A 47 0.39 0.56 10.22
CA ILE A 47 1.64 -0.14 10.52
C ILE A 47 2.88 0.74 10.28
N GLY A 48 2.69 2.06 10.13
CA GLY A 48 3.78 3.04 10.07
C GLY A 48 4.47 3.18 8.71
N GLN A 49 3.85 2.68 7.63
CA GLN A 49 4.37 2.88 6.28
C GLN A 49 3.89 4.21 5.71
N ASP A 50 4.80 4.93 5.06
CA ASP A 50 4.49 6.18 4.37
C ASP A 50 3.64 5.95 3.10
N PRO A 51 2.95 6.98 2.58
CA PRO A 51 2.09 6.84 1.41
C PRO A 51 2.80 6.34 0.14
N CYS A 52 4.10 6.62 -0.02
CA CYS A 52 4.86 6.15 -1.18
C CYS A 52 5.12 4.66 -1.13
N LEU A 53 5.45 4.14 0.06
CA LEU A 53 5.61 2.71 0.27
C LEU A 53 4.27 1.99 0.07
N VAL A 54 3.18 2.50 0.63
CA VAL A 54 1.85 1.90 0.43
C VAL A 54 1.47 1.90 -1.07
N ALA A 55 1.75 2.98 -1.80
CA ALA A 55 1.54 3.01 -3.25
C ALA A 55 2.36 1.93 -3.98
N ALA A 56 3.61 1.71 -3.58
CA ALA A 56 4.45 0.64 -4.13
C ALA A 56 3.86 -0.75 -3.86
N PHE A 57 3.28 -0.98 -2.69
CA PHE A 57 2.55 -2.23 -2.39
C PHE A 57 1.36 -2.43 -3.31
N VAL A 58 0.49 -1.42 -3.40
CA VAL A 58 -0.76 -1.43 -4.18
C VAL A 58 -0.49 -1.60 -5.68
N LEU A 59 0.51 -0.91 -6.23
CA LEU A 59 0.88 -1.06 -7.64
C LEU A 59 1.64 -2.38 -7.91
N GLY A 60 2.39 -2.89 -6.94
CA GLY A 60 3.08 -4.17 -7.04
C GLY A 60 2.12 -5.36 -7.11
N ALA A 61 1.02 -5.33 -6.34
CA ALA A 61 -0.01 -6.36 -6.40
C ALA A 61 -0.53 -6.56 -7.82
N CYS A 62 -0.75 -5.43 -8.52
CA CYS A 62 -1.30 -5.37 -9.86
C CYS A 62 -0.38 -5.90 -10.95
N THR A 63 0.93 -5.79 -10.77
CA THR A 63 1.92 -6.31 -11.72
C THR A 63 2.36 -7.73 -11.37
N GLY A 64 1.79 -8.33 -10.31
CA GLY A 64 2.19 -9.63 -9.79
C GLY A 64 3.60 -9.65 -9.22
N GLY A 65 4.11 -8.49 -8.75
CA GLY A 65 5.51 -8.35 -8.38
C GLY A 65 5.86 -7.07 -7.62
N GLN A 66 7.10 -6.63 -7.80
CA GLN A 66 7.59 -5.40 -7.18
C GLN A 66 7.26 -4.19 -8.05
N PHE A 67 6.85 -3.11 -7.39
CA PHE A 67 6.74 -1.80 -8.00
C PHE A 67 7.65 -0.83 -7.24
N LEU A 68 8.33 0.06 -7.97
CA LEU A 68 9.18 1.09 -7.40
C LEU A 68 8.47 2.44 -7.52
N VAL A 69 8.29 3.12 -6.39
CA VAL A 69 7.91 4.54 -6.36
C VAL A 69 9.19 5.36 -6.15
N PRO A 70 9.73 6.02 -7.19
CA PRO A 70 10.97 6.78 -7.09
C PRO A 70 10.73 8.13 -6.41
N SER A 71 11.74 8.67 -5.73
CA SER A 71 11.71 10.05 -5.24
C SER A 71 11.59 11.06 -6.38
N LEU A 72 10.87 12.16 -6.12
CA LEU A 72 10.70 13.24 -7.08
C LEU A 72 11.74 14.35 -6.89
N ASP A 73 12.41 14.71 -7.97
CA ASP A 73 13.21 15.92 -8.05
C ASP A 73 12.32 17.18 -8.04
N SER A 74 12.93 18.34 -7.79
CA SER A 74 12.21 19.60 -7.82
C SER A 74 11.64 19.88 -9.22
N GLY A 75 10.37 20.29 -9.28
CA GLY A 75 9.66 20.55 -10.54
C GLY A 75 9.03 19.32 -11.20
N PHE A 76 9.22 18.12 -10.66
CA PHE A 76 8.59 16.89 -11.16
C PHE A 76 7.35 16.50 -10.35
N THR A 77 6.46 15.76 -11.00
CA THR A 77 5.22 15.19 -10.42
C THR A 77 5.07 13.74 -10.87
N TYR A 78 4.40 12.90 -10.09
CA TYR A 78 3.93 11.62 -10.61
C TYR A 78 2.83 11.84 -11.64
N GLY A 79 2.97 11.20 -12.80
CA GLY A 79 1.97 11.21 -13.87
C GLY A 79 0.94 10.10 -13.71
N GLY A 80 -0.23 10.29 -14.30
CA GLY A 80 -1.20 9.22 -14.49
C GLY A 80 -0.74 8.19 -15.53
N PRO A 81 -1.48 7.09 -15.71
CA PRO A 81 -1.10 6.03 -16.63
C PRO A 81 -1.06 6.50 -18.08
N PHE A 82 -0.15 5.92 -18.87
CA PHE A 82 -0.20 5.99 -20.33
C PHE A 82 -1.35 5.11 -20.85
N ILE A 83 -1.82 5.36 -22.07
CA ILE A 83 -2.92 4.58 -22.70
C ILE A 83 -2.69 3.06 -22.62
N SER A 84 -1.46 2.61 -22.86
CA SER A 84 -1.11 1.18 -22.82
C SER A 84 -1.05 0.58 -21.40
N MET A 85 -1.12 1.40 -20.36
CA MET A 85 -0.99 1.02 -18.94
C MET A 85 -2.16 1.55 -18.10
N ALA A 86 -3.24 2.02 -18.74
CA ALA A 86 -4.44 2.52 -18.06
C ALA A 86 -5.33 1.34 -17.64
N THR A 87 -4.89 0.61 -16.61
CA THR A 87 -5.61 -0.55 -16.07
C THR A 87 -6.46 -0.14 -14.86
N PRO A 88 -7.36 -1.01 -14.36
CA PRO A 88 -8.09 -0.75 -13.12
C PRO A 88 -7.19 -0.40 -11.92
N CYS A 89 -5.93 -0.84 -11.93
CA CYS A 89 -4.97 -0.59 -10.88
C CYS A 89 -4.47 0.84 -10.80
N GLU A 90 -4.30 1.52 -11.93
CA GLU A 90 -3.92 2.93 -11.99
C GLU A 90 -5.15 3.84 -12.07
N CYS A 91 -6.25 3.34 -12.65
CA CYS A 91 -7.48 4.09 -12.89
C CYS A 91 -8.49 4.04 -11.73
N ASN A 92 -8.05 3.72 -10.52
CA ASN A 92 -8.86 3.85 -9.31
C ASN A 92 -8.40 5.04 -8.46
N THR A 93 -9.32 5.61 -7.67
CA THR A 93 -9.01 6.80 -6.87
C THR A 93 -8.09 6.53 -5.69
N ILE A 94 -8.01 5.28 -5.21
CA ILE A 94 -7.16 4.92 -4.07
C ILE A 94 -5.68 5.01 -4.46
N THR A 95 -5.30 4.41 -5.59
CA THR A 95 -3.95 4.52 -6.14
C THR A 95 -3.57 5.98 -6.39
N TYR A 96 -4.48 6.78 -6.98
CA TYR A 96 -4.25 8.21 -7.16
C TYR A 96 -4.02 8.93 -5.83
N ASN A 97 -4.88 8.71 -4.82
CA ASN A 97 -4.78 9.36 -3.52
C ASN A 97 -3.44 9.05 -2.85
N LEU A 98 -2.97 7.80 -2.92
CA LEU A 98 -1.67 7.39 -2.39
C LEU A 98 -0.50 8.09 -3.12
N MET A 99 -0.54 8.16 -4.46
CA MET A 99 0.49 8.81 -5.27
C MET A 99 0.52 10.33 -5.11
N ALA A 100 -0.65 10.97 -4.98
CA ALA A 100 -0.77 12.39 -4.67
C ALA A 100 -0.23 12.69 -3.27
N ALA A 101 -0.60 11.91 -2.25
CA ALA A 101 -0.06 12.02 -0.90
C ALA A 101 1.46 11.78 -0.87
N CYS A 102 1.96 10.83 -1.67
CA CYS A 102 3.39 10.60 -1.82
C CYS A 102 4.14 11.83 -2.37
N SER A 103 3.53 12.57 -3.31
CA SER A 103 4.11 13.85 -3.77
C SER A 103 4.10 14.90 -2.66
N ILE A 104 2.97 15.02 -1.94
CA ILE A 104 2.82 15.99 -0.84
C ILE A 104 3.83 15.72 0.27
N CYS A 105 4.02 14.45 0.64
CA CYS A 105 4.91 14.07 1.74
C CYS A 105 6.39 14.43 1.48
N GLN A 106 6.77 14.53 0.20
CA GLN A 106 8.09 14.95 -0.27
C GLN A 106 8.21 16.48 -0.44
N ASN A 107 7.15 17.23 -0.12
CA ASN A 107 6.97 18.64 -0.47
C ASN A 107 7.15 18.86 -1.98
N ARG A 108 6.36 18.13 -2.77
CA ARG A 108 6.30 18.23 -4.23
C ARG A 108 4.87 18.48 -4.70
N ALA A 109 4.76 19.03 -5.90
CA ALA A 109 3.47 19.20 -6.54
C ALA A 109 2.88 17.85 -6.96
N TYR A 110 1.56 17.77 -7.01
CA TYR A 110 0.80 16.63 -7.52
C TYR A 110 -0.14 17.12 -8.62
N ILE A 111 -0.54 16.21 -9.51
CA ILE A 111 -1.54 16.52 -10.54
C ILE A 111 -2.95 16.26 -10.02
N THR A 112 -3.93 16.94 -10.60
CA THR A 112 -5.35 16.71 -10.26
C THR A 112 -5.81 15.31 -10.70
N TRP A 113 -6.89 14.80 -10.10
CA TRP A 113 -7.51 13.54 -10.53
C TRP A 113 -7.86 13.58 -12.02
N SER A 114 -8.47 14.67 -12.49
CA SER A 114 -8.79 14.84 -13.92
C SER A 114 -7.58 14.72 -14.83
N SER A 115 -6.42 15.21 -14.41
CA SER A 115 -5.17 15.06 -15.16
C SER A 115 -4.65 13.62 -15.08
N TRP A 116 -4.69 13.00 -13.90
CA TRP A 116 -4.27 11.61 -13.69
C TRP A 116 -5.10 10.64 -14.54
N SER A 117 -6.42 10.76 -14.50
CA SER A 117 -7.33 9.83 -15.16
C SER A 117 -7.54 10.10 -16.65
N THR A 118 -6.76 11.01 -17.27
CA THR A 118 -6.96 11.43 -18.68
C THR A 118 -6.99 10.25 -19.65
N ASN A 119 -6.15 9.24 -19.45
CA ASN A 119 -6.08 8.06 -20.32
C ASN A 119 -6.96 6.88 -19.84
N CYS A 120 -7.72 7.05 -18.77
CA CYS A 120 -8.57 6.01 -18.22
C CYS A 120 -9.93 5.98 -18.95
N SER A 121 -10.16 4.94 -19.75
CA SER A 121 -11.47 4.74 -20.40
C SER A 121 -12.59 4.44 -19.39
N MET A 122 -12.23 3.82 -18.26
CA MET A 122 -13.10 3.55 -17.12
C MET A 122 -12.34 3.85 -15.83
N THR A 123 -13.03 4.40 -14.85
CA THR A 123 -12.46 4.71 -13.53
C THR A 123 -13.18 3.96 -12.43
N TYR A 124 -12.49 3.69 -11.32
CA TYR A 124 -12.99 2.92 -10.19
C TYR A 124 -12.91 3.73 -8.88
N PRO A 125 -13.91 4.58 -8.58
CA PRO A 125 -13.90 5.40 -7.36
C PRO A 125 -14.05 4.54 -6.10
N GLY A 126 -13.12 4.69 -5.15
CA GLY A 126 -13.17 4.02 -3.84
C GLY A 126 -13.03 2.50 -3.90
N VAL A 127 -12.72 1.92 -5.06
CA VAL A 127 -12.60 0.47 -5.26
C VAL A 127 -11.19 0.14 -5.71
N TYR A 128 -10.49 -0.67 -4.92
CA TYR A 128 -9.21 -1.24 -5.30
C TYR A 128 -9.44 -2.65 -5.89
N PRO A 129 -8.93 -2.95 -7.10
CA PRO A 129 -9.30 -4.17 -7.83
C PRO A 129 -8.63 -5.45 -7.33
N GLU A 130 -7.57 -5.34 -6.53
CA GLU A 130 -6.82 -6.48 -6.01
C GLU A 130 -7.07 -6.69 -4.51
N ASP A 131 -6.67 -7.86 -4.00
CA ASP A 131 -6.53 -8.06 -2.57
C ASP A 131 -5.40 -7.18 -2.01
N ILE A 132 -5.61 -6.59 -0.83
CA ILE A 132 -4.56 -5.80 -0.17
C ILE A 132 -3.37 -6.72 0.16
N PRO A 133 -2.16 -6.46 -0.37
CA PRO A 133 -1.04 -7.36 -0.19
C PRO A 133 -0.64 -7.54 1.28
N SER A 134 -0.22 -8.75 1.64
CA SER A 134 0.35 -9.00 2.97
C SER A 134 1.54 -8.07 3.23
N GLY A 135 1.56 -7.44 4.40
CA GLY A 135 2.63 -6.52 4.79
C GLY A 135 2.34 -5.05 4.48
N THR A 136 1.15 -4.71 3.98
CA THR A 136 0.66 -3.32 3.97
C THR A 136 -0.78 -3.22 4.47
N ALA A 137 -1.21 -1.98 4.67
CA ALA A 137 -2.60 -1.62 4.87
C ALA A 137 -2.86 -0.31 4.12
N ILE A 138 -3.98 -0.24 3.40
CA ILE A 138 -4.40 1.01 2.76
C ILE A 138 -4.99 1.91 3.86
N PRO A 139 -4.46 3.12 4.09
CA PRO A 139 -5.00 4.01 5.12
C PRO A 139 -6.40 4.50 4.73
N HIS A 140 -7.27 4.71 5.72
CA HIS A 140 -8.67 5.09 5.50
C HIS A 140 -8.83 6.37 4.65
N TRP A 141 -7.94 7.35 4.83
CA TRP A 141 -7.97 8.60 4.06
C TRP A 141 -7.78 8.38 2.55
N ALA A 142 -7.17 7.27 2.12
CA ALA A 142 -6.95 6.97 0.70
C ALA A 142 -8.25 6.55 -0.02
N TYR A 143 -9.33 6.25 0.70
CA TYR A 143 -10.64 5.94 0.12
C TYR A 143 -11.51 7.17 -0.15
N GLN A 144 -11.00 8.38 0.11
CA GLN A 144 -11.75 9.61 -0.14
C GLN A 144 -12.08 9.77 -1.64
N ASP A 145 -13.31 10.19 -1.92
CA ASP A 145 -13.78 10.39 -3.28
C ASP A 145 -13.30 11.73 -3.84
N VAL A 146 -12.36 11.66 -4.78
CA VAL A 146 -11.79 12.82 -5.47
C VAL A 146 -12.47 13.13 -6.81
N THR A 147 -13.45 12.31 -7.23
CA THR A 147 -14.13 12.47 -8.54
C THR A 147 -15.17 13.58 -8.52
N VAL A 148 -15.76 13.85 -7.35
CA VAL A 148 -16.76 14.91 -7.14
C VAL A 148 -16.15 16.22 -6.65
N CYS A 149 -14.82 16.26 -6.56
CA CYS A 149 -14.12 17.35 -5.89
C CYS A 149 -13.72 18.47 -6.84
N HIS A 150 -14.59 19.47 -6.94
CA HIS A 150 -14.28 20.72 -7.62
C HIS A 150 -13.58 21.74 -6.72
N ILE A 151 -13.79 21.72 -5.39
CA ILE A 151 -13.16 22.64 -4.41
C ILE A 151 -12.85 21.98 -3.04
N SER A 152 -13.70 21.06 -2.55
CA SER A 152 -13.59 20.57 -1.16
C SER A 152 -12.46 19.58 -0.85
N CYS A 153 -11.82 18.93 -1.84
CA CYS A 153 -10.74 17.97 -1.56
C CYS A 153 -9.38 18.64 -1.31
N TYR A 154 -9.25 19.93 -1.62
CA TYR A 154 -8.10 20.71 -1.17
C TYR A 154 -7.97 20.72 0.36
N HIS A 155 -9.10 20.58 1.09
CA HIS A 155 -9.11 20.38 2.55
C HIS A 155 -8.74 18.94 2.96
N SER A 156 -9.18 17.94 2.20
CA SER A 156 -8.97 16.52 2.48
C SER A 156 -7.51 16.05 2.38
N PHE A 157 -6.70 16.71 1.55
CA PHE A 157 -5.26 16.45 1.42
C PHE A 157 -4.39 17.32 2.35
N GLY A 158 -5.00 18.13 3.23
CA GLY A 158 -4.29 18.71 4.37
C GLY A 158 -3.43 19.95 4.08
N VAL A 159 -3.83 20.85 3.18
CA VAL A 159 -3.12 22.14 3.02
C VAL A 159 -3.81 23.30 3.74
N GLN A 160 -5.12 23.27 4.00
CA GLN A 160 -5.80 24.43 4.64
C GLN A 160 -6.13 24.24 6.14
N THR A 161 -6.44 23.04 6.63
CA THR A 161 -6.93 22.87 8.01
C THR A 161 -5.85 22.71 9.09
N VAL A 162 -4.58 22.54 8.72
CA VAL A 162 -3.46 22.51 9.69
C VAL A 162 -2.87 23.92 9.92
N ILE A 163 -3.16 24.90 9.05
CA ILE A 163 -2.65 26.28 9.20
C ILE A 163 -3.62 27.19 9.95
N GLU A 164 -4.92 26.86 10.06
CA GLU A 164 -5.91 27.73 10.70
C GLU A 164 -6.25 27.34 12.15
N ASN A 165 -5.50 26.39 12.76
CA ASN A 165 -5.66 26.00 14.17
C ASN A 165 -4.31 25.83 14.91
N ARG A 166 -3.34 26.70 14.59
CA ARG A 166 -2.28 27.12 15.52
C ARG A 166 -2.02 28.62 15.40
#